data_AF-Q5QL81-F1
#
_entry.id   AF-Q5QL81-F1
#
_cell.length_a   1.000
_cell.length_b   1.000
_cell.length_c   1.000
_cell.angle_alpha   90.00
_cell.angle_beta   90.00
_cell.angle_gamma   90.00
#
_symmetry.space_group_name_H-M   'P 1'
#
loop_
_entity.id
_entity.type
_entity.pdbx_description
1 polymer ?
#
loop_
_entity_poly.entity_id
_entity_poly.type
_entity_poly.pdbx_seq_one_letter_code
_entity_poly.pdbx_strand_id
1 'polypeptide(L)'
;MNEILALVSSEAPSTQPTLIVPFMTRSPNYYHGAKTGQLATLHGAEIGATTEFTQMLVDGTTKLPQSLQVRSEPILCLLEMVRVLNIPTVILFASGGQHQGKSSTDVDLEVLQCVGDHLAKHINLEFSKETVLQRGIEKSPVFQEPWRELYQ
;
A
#
# COMPACT_ATOMS: atom_id res chain seq x y z
N MET A 1 33.32 19.12 -4.52
CA MET A 1 32.50 17.93 -4.19
C MET A 1 32.04 17.90 -2.74
N ASN A 2 32.49 18.79 -1.85
CA ASN A 2 32.02 18.84 -0.45
C ASN A 2 30.88 19.83 -0.21
N GLU A 3 30.77 20.90 -1.00
CA GLU A 3 29.74 21.94 -0.81
C GLU A 3 28.33 21.46 -1.19
N ILE A 4 28.21 20.62 -2.22
CA ILE A 4 26.92 20.01 -2.61
C ILE A 4 26.46 19.00 -1.53
N LEU A 5 27.38 18.20 -0.98
CA LEU A 5 27.06 17.28 0.11
C LEU A 5 26.73 18.02 1.42
N ALA A 6 27.37 19.16 1.69
CA ALA A 6 27.05 20.03 2.81
C ALA A 6 25.67 20.70 2.66
N LEU A 7 25.28 21.07 1.45
CA LEU A 7 23.94 21.60 1.14
C LEU A 7 22.84 20.55 1.31
N VAL A 8 23.11 19.27 1.02
CA VAL A 8 22.18 18.16 1.31
C VAL A 8 22.12 17.85 2.81
N SER A 9 23.21 18.11 3.54
CA SER A 9 23.32 17.91 4.99
C SER A 9 22.79 19.10 5.82
N SER A 10 22.51 20.23 5.17
CA SER A 10 22.08 21.47 5.81
C SER A 10 20.57 21.48 6.05
N GLU A 11 20.18 20.96 7.22
CA GLU A 11 18.96 21.29 7.99
C GLU A 11 17.75 21.78 7.19
N ALA A 12 17.12 20.89 6.42
CA ALA A 12 15.67 20.88 6.41
C ALA A 12 15.22 20.14 7.69
N PRO A 13 14.09 20.50 8.34
CA PRO A 13 13.52 19.60 9.34
C PRO A 13 13.40 18.24 8.68
N SER A 14 14.03 17.22 9.26
CA SER A 14 14.10 15.87 8.71
C SER A 14 12.70 15.26 8.76
N THR A 15 11.82 15.73 7.90
CA THR A 15 10.51 15.13 7.70
C THR A 15 10.80 13.93 6.82
N GLN A 16 11.32 12.88 7.45
CA GLN A 16 11.63 11.64 6.77
C GLN A 16 10.31 11.16 6.15
N PRO A 17 10.24 11.03 4.82
CA PRO A 17 8.98 10.67 4.17
C PRO A 17 8.56 9.29 4.65
N THR A 18 7.26 9.14 4.98
CA THR A 18 6.68 7.82 5.22
C THR A 18 6.13 7.27 3.91
N LEU A 19 6.59 6.08 3.54
CA LEU A 19 6.07 5.37 2.36
C LEU A 19 4.85 4.56 2.77
N ILE A 20 3.74 4.71 2.05
CA ILE A 20 2.57 3.87 2.20
C ILE A 20 2.48 2.99 0.95
N VAL A 21 2.58 1.67 1.13
CA VAL A 21 2.59 0.69 0.04
C VAL A 21 1.32 -0.15 0.11
N PRO A 22 0.22 0.29 -0.54
CA PRO A 22 -0.98 -0.51 -0.66
C PRO A 22 -0.75 -1.64 -1.67
N PHE A 23 -0.96 -2.88 -1.23
CA PHE A 23 -0.90 -4.07 -2.05
C PHE A 23 -2.27 -4.77 -2.05
N MET A 24 -2.86 -4.89 -3.23
CA MET A 24 -4.15 -5.53 -3.43
C MET A 24 -3.95 -6.81 -4.26
N THR A 25 -4.45 -7.94 -3.77
CA THR A 25 -4.44 -9.19 -4.53
C THR A 25 -5.84 -9.76 -4.66
N ARG A 26 -6.12 -10.31 -5.83
CA ARG A 26 -7.38 -10.98 -6.15
C ARG A 26 -7.45 -12.43 -5.66
N SER A 27 -6.38 -12.98 -5.06
CA SER A 27 -6.32 -14.41 -4.80
C SER A 27 -6.95 -14.81 -3.46
N PRO A 28 -8.06 -15.57 -3.49
CA PRO A 28 -8.57 -16.27 -2.30
C PRO A 28 -7.81 -17.56 -1.99
N ASN A 29 -6.94 -18.04 -2.89
CA ASN A 29 -6.33 -19.38 -2.78
C ASN A 29 -5.27 -19.50 -1.67
N TYR A 30 -4.96 -18.41 -0.96
CA TYR A 30 -3.98 -18.42 0.14
C TYR A 30 -4.61 -18.40 1.54
N TYR A 31 -5.93 -18.26 1.65
CA TYR A 31 -6.63 -18.24 2.93
C TYR A 31 -7.56 -19.44 3.06
N HIS A 32 -6.98 -20.59 3.43
CA HIS A 32 -7.73 -21.77 3.82
C HIS A 32 -8.34 -21.56 5.22
N GLY A 33 -9.32 -20.65 5.32
CA GLY A 33 -9.93 -20.29 6.60
C GLY A 33 -10.94 -19.13 6.56
N ALA A 34 -11.08 -18.42 5.44
CA ALA A 34 -12.09 -17.38 5.33
C ALA A 34 -13.49 -18.01 5.38
N LYS A 35 -14.24 -17.72 6.46
CA LYS A 35 -15.62 -18.16 6.61
C LYS A 35 -16.47 -17.44 5.55
N THR A 36 -17.36 -18.15 4.89
CA THR A 36 -18.31 -17.58 3.93
C THR A 36 -19.06 -16.40 4.57
N GLY A 37 -19.01 -15.22 3.94
CA GLY A 37 -19.65 -14.00 4.43
C GLY A 37 -18.73 -12.98 5.13
N GLN A 38 -17.42 -13.20 5.16
CA GLN A 38 -16.45 -12.28 5.76
C GLN A 38 -16.17 -11.06 4.85
N LEU A 39 -16.30 -9.84 5.40
CA LEU A 39 -15.91 -8.58 4.75
C LEU A 39 -14.42 -8.57 4.40
N ALA A 40 -14.01 -7.67 3.50
CA ALA A 40 -12.60 -7.46 3.16
C ALA A 40 -11.76 -7.29 4.43
N THR A 41 -10.66 -8.03 4.52
CA THR A 41 -9.75 -7.98 5.68
C THR A 41 -8.51 -7.19 5.29
N LEU A 42 -8.19 -6.19 6.13
CA LEU A 42 -6.99 -5.37 5.99
C LEU A 42 -5.90 -5.86 6.95
N HIS A 43 -4.74 -6.14 6.39
CA HIS A 43 -3.53 -6.49 7.11
C HIS A 43 -2.52 -5.35 7.00
N GLY A 44 -1.81 -5.05 8.08
CA GLY A 44 -0.81 -4.00 8.14
C GLY A 44 0.49 -4.48 8.76
N ALA A 45 1.60 -3.90 8.30
CA ALA A 45 2.90 -4.04 8.94
C ALA A 45 3.80 -2.83 8.69
N GLU A 46 4.62 -2.52 9.68
CA GLU A 46 5.70 -1.53 9.55
C GLU A 46 6.97 -2.20 9.01
N ILE A 47 7.71 -1.47 8.19
CA ILE A 47 9.05 -1.83 7.72
C ILE A 47 9.94 -0.58 7.80
N GLY A 48 11.19 -0.77 8.25
CA GLY A 48 12.14 0.33 8.44
C GLY A 48 11.92 1.00 9.80
N ALA A 49 12.02 2.32 9.83
CA ALA A 49 11.87 3.09 11.07
C ALA A 49 10.40 3.19 11.50
N THR A 50 10.11 2.79 12.73
CA THR A 50 8.82 3.00 13.37
C THR A 50 8.69 4.46 13.81
N THR A 51 7.57 5.09 13.47
CA THR A 51 7.19 6.45 13.89
C THR A 51 5.78 6.44 14.47
N GLU A 52 5.38 7.51 15.16
CA GLU A 52 3.99 7.64 15.64
C GLU A 52 2.98 7.52 14.49
N PHE A 53 3.33 8.03 13.30
CA PHE A 53 2.47 7.97 12.12
C PHE A 53 2.37 6.56 11.54
N THR A 54 3.47 5.80 11.46
CA THR A 54 3.41 4.40 10.98
C THR A 54 2.64 3.52 11.97
N GLN A 55 2.79 3.75 13.28
CA GLN A 55 2.05 3.01 14.31
C GLN A 55 0.56 3.29 14.22
N MET A 56 0.20 4.57 14.07
CA MET A 56 -1.18 4.99 13.86
C MET A 56 -1.79 4.34 12.62
N LEU A 57 -1.05 4.26 11.51
CA LEU A 57 -1.53 3.63 10.27
C LEU A 57 -1.68 2.10 10.37
N VAL A 58 -0.94 1.43 11.24
CA VAL A 58 -1.08 -0.03 11.44
C VAL A 58 -2.13 -0.36 12.51
N ASP A 59 -2.49 0.61 13.36
CA ASP A 59 -3.57 0.45 14.33
C ASP A 59 -4.89 0.09 13.63
N GLY A 60 -5.67 -0.80 14.24
CA GLY A 60 -6.91 -1.31 13.63
C GLY A 60 -6.74 -2.28 12.44
N THR A 61 -5.50 -2.58 12.02
CA THR A 61 -5.23 -3.63 11.02
C THR A 61 -4.92 -4.98 11.68
N THR A 62 -5.10 -6.07 10.92
CA THR A 62 -4.63 -7.39 11.34
C THR A 62 -3.14 -7.57 10.99
N LYS A 63 -2.42 -8.42 11.73
CA LYS A 63 -1.02 -8.68 11.39
C LYS A 63 -0.90 -9.29 9.99
N LEU A 64 0.17 -8.91 9.29
CA LEU A 64 0.51 -9.51 8.00
C LEU A 64 0.63 -11.04 8.16
N PRO A 65 -0.01 -11.84 7.30
CA PRO A 65 0.09 -13.29 7.37
C PRO A 65 1.51 -13.72 6.99
N GLN A 66 2.05 -14.69 7.72
CA GLN A 66 3.38 -15.27 7.45
C GLN A 66 3.44 -15.97 6.08
N SER A 67 2.29 -16.36 5.53
CA SER A 67 2.15 -16.95 4.19
C SER A 67 2.14 -15.94 3.05
N LEU A 68 2.21 -14.62 3.33
CA LEU A 68 2.20 -13.60 2.29
C LEU A 68 3.46 -13.71 1.42
N GLN A 69 3.29 -14.13 0.16
CA GLN A 69 4.36 -14.17 -0.83
C GLN A 69 4.19 -13.02 -1.83
N VAL A 70 5.06 -12.03 -1.76
CA VAL A 70 5.20 -11.02 -2.82
C VAL A 70 6.07 -11.62 -3.92
N ARG A 71 5.53 -11.81 -5.12
CA ARG A 71 6.25 -12.40 -6.27
C ARG A 71 6.67 -11.36 -7.33
N SER A 72 6.31 -10.10 -7.13
CA SER A 72 6.69 -9.01 -8.01
C SER A 72 8.10 -8.55 -7.66
N GLU A 73 9.04 -8.77 -8.57
CA GLU A 73 10.45 -8.37 -8.40
C GLU A 73 10.60 -6.87 -8.11
N PRO A 74 9.91 -5.94 -8.80
CA PRO A 74 9.98 -4.52 -8.46
C PRO A 74 9.55 -4.19 -7.02
N ILE A 75 8.53 -4.87 -6.51
CA ILE A 75 8.05 -4.64 -5.15
C ILE A 75 9.04 -5.22 -4.13
N LEU A 76 9.59 -6.40 -4.39
CA LEU A 76 10.64 -6.97 -3.55
C LEU A 76 11.85 -6.05 -3.47
N CYS A 77 12.31 -5.54 -4.60
CA CYS A 77 13.40 -4.56 -4.67
C CYS A 77 13.09 -3.29 -3.86
N LEU A 78 11.87 -2.74 -3.98
CA LEU A 78 11.43 -1.61 -3.16
C LEU A 78 11.49 -1.93 -1.66
N LEU A 79 10.96 -3.08 -1.24
CA LEU A 79 10.94 -3.48 0.17
C LEU A 79 12.34 -3.72 0.73
N GLU A 80 13.28 -4.22 -0.07
CA GLU A 80 14.69 -4.33 0.31
C GLU A 80 15.33 -2.95 0.47
N MET A 81 15.12 -2.04 -0.49
CA MET A 81 15.63 -0.67 -0.40
C MET A 81 15.12 0.05 0.85
N VAL A 82 13.83 -0.06 1.14
CA VAL A 82 13.22 0.52 2.34
C VAL A 82 13.90 0.02 3.62
N ARG A 83 14.19 -1.29 3.71
CA ARG A 83 14.88 -1.87 4.88
C ARG A 83 16.31 -1.35 5.00
N VAL A 84 17.06 -1.33 3.90
CA VAL A 84 18.47 -0.89 3.89
C VAL A 84 18.58 0.59 4.24
N LEU A 85 17.69 1.42 3.70
CA LEU A 85 17.66 2.87 3.93
C LEU A 85 16.93 3.26 5.22
N ASN A 86 16.36 2.30 5.94
CA ASN A 86 15.57 2.49 7.16
C ASN A 86 14.47 3.56 7.01
N ILE A 87 13.78 3.55 5.87
CA ILE A 87 12.70 4.51 5.56
C ILE A 87 11.43 4.06 6.27
N PRO A 88 10.73 4.93 7.05
CA PRO A 88 9.44 4.61 7.63
C PRO A 88 8.46 4.16 6.55
N THR A 89 8.00 2.92 6.63
CA THR A 89 7.12 2.35 5.60
C THR A 89 6.02 1.52 6.22
N VAL A 90 4.80 1.68 5.71
CA VAL A 90 3.66 0.83 6.04
C VAL A 90 3.25 0.03 4.82
N ILE A 91 3.24 -1.30 4.95
CA ILE A 91 2.61 -2.18 3.98
C ILE A 91 1.16 -2.40 4.42
N LEU A 92 0.23 -2.09 3.52
CA LEU A 92 -1.17 -2.44 3.67
C LEU A 92 -1.53 -3.53 2.67
N PHE A 93 -1.96 -4.67 3.16
CA PHE A 93 -2.41 -5.80 2.35
C PHE A 93 -3.90 -6.01 2.56
N ALA A 94 -4.70 -5.90 1.50
CA ALA A 94 -6.12 -6.16 1.56
C ALA A 94 -6.49 -7.37 0.69
N SER A 95 -7.36 -8.22 1.23
CA SER A 95 -7.93 -9.36 0.50
C SER A 95 -9.45 -9.30 0.50
N GLY A 96 -10.03 -9.63 -0.65
CA GLY A 96 -11.47 -9.63 -0.85
C GLY A 96 -12.15 -10.78 -0.11
N GLY A 97 -13.35 -10.51 0.40
CA GLY A 97 -14.21 -11.52 1.02
C GLY A 97 -14.74 -12.54 0.00
N GLN A 98 -14.89 -13.79 0.42
CA GLN A 98 -15.59 -14.83 -0.35
C GLN A 98 -17.10 -14.63 -0.18
N HIS A 99 -17.72 -13.94 -1.14
CA HIS A 99 -19.18 -13.83 -1.23
C HIS A 99 -19.68 -14.56 -2.49
N GLN A 100 -20.59 -15.53 -2.31
CA GLN A 100 -21.28 -16.13 -3.45
C GLN A 100 -22.13 -15.07 -4.15
N GLY A 101 -21.98 -14.95 -5.47
CA GLY A 101 -22.81 -14.09 -6.30
C GLY A 101 -22.29 -12.66 -6.55
N LYS A 102 -21.15 -12.25 -5.98
CA LYS A 102 -20.52 -10.96 -6.32
C LYS A 102 -19.63 -11.09 -7.57
N SER A 103 -19.65 -10.06 -8.42
CA SER A 103 -18.74 -10.00 -9.55
C SER A 103 -17.31 -9.72 -9.08
N SER A 104 -16.30 -10.04 -9.90
CA SER A 104 -14.90 -9.70 -9.57
C SER A 104 -14.68 -8.22 -9.34
N THR A 105 -15.45 -7.37 -10.04
CA THR A 105 -15.39 -5.91 -9.92
C THR A 105 -15.92 -5.43 -8.57
N ASP A 106 -16.99 -6.05 -8.06
CA ASP A 106 -17.54 -5.72 -6.75
C ASP A 106 -16.55 -6.04 -5.63
N VAL A 107 -15.85 -7.17 -5.77
CA VAL A 107 -14.79 -7.57 -4.82
C VAL A 107 -13.61 -6.61 -4.85
N ASP A 108 -13.16 -6.18 -6.03
CA ASP A 108 -12.08 -5.21 -6.17
C ASP A 108 -12.47 -3.84 -5.55
N LEU A 109 -13.71 -3.40 -5.74
CA LEU A 109 -14.23 -2.16 -5.15
C LEU A 109 -14.32 -2.24 -3.62
N GLU A 110 -14.71 -3.39 -3.07
CA GLU A 110 -14.72 -3.60 -1.61
C GLU A 110 -13.33 -3.57 -1.01
N VAL A 111 -12.35 -4.17 -1.69
CA VAL A 111 -10.95 -4.11 -1.30
C VAL A 111 -10.43 -2.67 -1.34
N LEU A 112 -10.73 -1.94 -2.42
CA LEU A 112 -10.31 -0.55 -2.56
C LEU A 112 -10.95 0.35 -1.51
N GLN A 113 -12.25 0.16 -1.24
CA GLN A 113 -12.97 0.88 -0.19
C GLN A 113 -12.38 0.58 1.19
N CYS A 114 -12.07 -0.69 1.49
CA CYS A 114 -11.46 -1.07 2.75
C CYS A 114 -10.10 -0.38 3.00
N VAL A 115 -9.23 -0.33 1.97
CA VAL A 115 -7.95 0.39 2.05
C VAL A 115 -8.17 1.90 2.13
N GLY A 116 -9.10 2.43 1.33
CA GLY A 116 -9.42 3.85 1.27
C GLY A 116 -9.95 4.41 2.57
N ASP A 117 -10.99 3.77 3.15
CA ASP A 117 -11.61 4.16 4.42
C ASP A 117 -10.58 4.15 5.55
N HIS A 118 -9.71 3.13 5.58
CA HIS A 118 -8.63 3.02 6.57
C HIS A 118 -7.66 4.20 6.46
N LEU A 119 -7.11 4.44 5.27
CA LEU A 119 -6.18 5.55 5.06
C LEU A 119 -6.82 6.90 5.40
N ALA A 120 -8.04 7.13 4.90
CA ALA A 120 -8.75 8.38 5.03
C ALA A 120 -8.99 8.75 6.51
N LYS A 121 -9.39 7.77 7.34
CA LYS A 121 -9.57 7.93 8.79
C LYS A 121 -8.30 8.44 9.50
N HIS A 122 -7.13 7.98 9.07
CA HIS A 122 -5.85 8.32 9.71
C HIS A 122 -5.23 9.63 9.20
N ILE A 123 -5.74 10.19 8.10
CA ILE A 123 -5.21 11.42 7.48
C ILE A 123 -6.25 12.54 7.38
N ASN A 124 -7.35 12.45 8.13
CA ASN A 124 -8.46 13.41 8.14
C ASN A 124 -9.07 13.65 6.75
N LEU A 125 -9.21 12.58 5.96
CA LEU A 125 -9.88 12.60 4.67
C LEU A 125 -11.10 11.66 4.70
N GLU A 126 -11.86 11.66 3.61
CA GLU A 126 -12.95 10.72 3.36
C GLU A 126 -12.73 10.02 2.02
N PHE A 127 -13.06 8.73 1.96
CA PHE A 127 -13.05 7.97 0.72
C PHE A 127 -14.44 8.03 0.06
N SER A 128 -14.51 8.38 -1.23
CA SER A 128 -15.76 8.39 -2.01
C SER A 128 -15.74 7.28 -3.06
N LYS A 129 -16.57 6.26 -2.82
CA LYS A 129 -16.79 5.15 -3.76
C LYS A 129 -17.45 5.64 -5.05
N GLU A 130 -18.38 6.59 -4.95
CA GLU A 130 -19.12 7.18 -6.07
C GLU A 130 -18.16 7.86 -7.04
N THR A 131 -17.18 8.61 -6.51
CA THR A 131 -16.18 9.30 -7.33
C THR A 131 -15.30 8.30 -8.10
N VAL A 132 -14.92 7.19 -7.48
CA VAL A 132 -14.15 6.12 -8.14
C VAL A 132 -14.98 5.47 -9.27
N LEU A 133 -16.26 5.19 -9.02
CA LEU A 133 -17.16 4.62 -10.02
C LEU A 133 -17.40 5.55 -11.21
N GLN A 134 -17.58 6.85 -10.95
CA GLN A 134 -17.80 7.85 -12.00
C GLN A 134 -16.57 8.06 -12.89
N ARG A 135 -15.37 8.10 -12.30
CA ARG A 135 -14.12 8.28 -13.04
C ARG A 135 -13.73 7.02 -13.82
N GLY A 136 -14.20 5.86 -13.37
CA GLY A 136 -13.79 4.56 -13.90
C GLY A 136 -12.34 4.25 -13.53
N ILE A 137 -11.95 2.97 -13.70
CA ILE A 137 -10.55 2.59 -13.61
C ILE A 137 -9.92 2.93 -14.96
N GLU A 138 -9.33 4.13 -15.07
CA GLU A 138 -8.50 4.46 -16.22
C GLU A 138 -7.35 3.44 -16.28
N LYS A 139 -7.29 2.67 -17.36
CA LYS A 139 -6.09 1.90 -17.64
C LYS A 139 -5.01 2.92 -17.94
N SER A 140 -3.98 2.95 -17.11
CA SER A 140 -2.80 3.76 -17.42
C SER A 140 -2.40 3.48 -18.86
N PRO A 141 -2.26 4.50 -19.73
CA PRO A 141 -1.64 4.29 -21.03
C PRO A 141 -0.28 3.61 -20.78
N VAL A 142 0.19 2.83 -21.76
CA VAL A 142 1.57 2.31 -21.75
C VAL A 142 2.49 3.52 -21.93
N PHE A 143 2.64 4.31 -20.88
CA PHE A 143 3.52 5.45 -20.83
C PHE A 143 4.87 4.90 -20.38
N GLN A 144 5.87 5.09 -21.22
CA GLN A 144 7.24 4.81 -20.84
C GLN A 144 7.56 5.76 -19.68
N GLU A 145 7.86 5.20 -18.51
CA GLU A 145 8.04 6.00 -17.30
C GLU A 145 9.18 7.02 -17.53
N PRO A 146 8.99 8.33 -17.26
CA PRO A 146 9.99 9.35 -17.60
C PRO A 146 11.39 9.08 -17.05
N TRP A 147 11.49 8.40 -15.90
CA TRP A 147 12.77 8.02 -15.32
C TRP A 147 13.55 6.99 -16.15
N ARG A 148 12.90 6.23 -17.05
CA ARG A 148 13.58 5.30 -17.97
C ARG A 148 14.39 6.00 -19.05
N GLU A 149 14.10 7.27 -19.33
CA GLU A 149 14.93 8.11 -20.20
C GLU A 149 16.32 8.37 -19.60
N LEU A 150 16.45 8.29 -18.27
CA LEU A 150 17.71 8.51 -17.56
C LEU A 150 18.71 7.34 -17.68
N TYR A 151 18.28 6.21 -18.23
CA TYR A 151 19.07 4.99 -18.39
C TYR A 151 19.29 4.59 -19.87
N GLN A 152 19.05 5.52 -20.81
CA GLN A 152 19.43 5.39 -22.23
C GLN A 152 20.84 5.94 -22.46
#